data_AF-A0A931L7J2-F1
#
_entry.id   AF-A0A931L7J2-F1
#
_cell.length_a   1.000
_cell.length_b   1.000
_cell.length_c   1.000
_cell.angle_alpha   90.00
_cell.angle_beta   90.00
_cell.angle_gamma   90.00
#
_symmetry.space_group_name_H-M   'P 1'
#
loop_
_entity.id
_entity.type
_entity.pdbx_description
1 polymer ?
#
loop_
_entity_poly.entity_id
_entity_poly.type
_entity_poly.pdbx_seq_one_letter_code
_entity_poly.pdbx_strand_id
1 'polypeptide(L)'
;MKTANARHSPRLVAGVIALNLALALAGCDQLIKRAGGGEDAAAPADPVAGGDPARDRSAGPAMDSVAEVPVVDRFDLDPAIVDGESAFAAGFWSHPTLAFSSIVLAGGHDGLVGFVVESGAEAARIDGRVDALDVAYIGGAGYAFALDAGTATGIGRLRIISIDDIDQSFDISSALDNEAFSEGTGVCAAGDPDQPGATIAYVATARGAVFVEVGIADGVPAVSGVSAPVGAPAIDCAIDPATGEAFFLGTDMSVRRGPDGPALARLEAASAIGLILKRPEAPEDDADAPPATSTFLVALNRSSGRVQVLSGETGDILGEISLTASFDHAAVASGGALAAGFGNYGAVYRDGAIAVGSTGADGANVSVIPWNAVADRLGLPLSAGVAPRNLQPEEEDPFAVDISPTQP
;
A
#
# COMPACT_ATOMS: atom_id res chain seq x y z
N MET A 1 -49.43 -13.64 -23.66
CA MET A 1 -48.29 -13.41 -22.75
C MET A 1 -48.77 -13.62 -21.32
N LYS A 2 -48.29 -14.66 -20.64
CA LYS A 2 -48.53 -14.90 -19.20
C LYS A 2 -47.20 -14.68 -18.49
N THR A 3 -47.13 -13.69 -17.62
CA THR A 3 -45.98 -13.45 -16.74
C THR A 3 -46.04 -14.40 -15.55
N ALA A 4 -44.99 -15.21 -15.38
CA ALA A 4 -44.83 -16.08 -14.22
C ALA A 4 -44.06 -15.33 -13.13
N ASN A 5 -44.73 -15.05 -12.01
CA ASN A 5 -44.09 -14.55 -10.80
C ASN A 5 -43.40 -15.71 -10.07
N ALA A 6 -42.07 -15.78 -10.16
CA ALA A 6 -41.26 -16.67 -9.33
C ALA A 6 -41.17 -16.08 -7.91
N ARG A 7 -41.80 -16.74 -6.93
CA ARG A 7 -41.62 -16.44 -5.51
C ARG A 7 -40.31 -17.07 -5.06
N HIS A 8 -39.30 -16.25 -4.78
CA HIS A 8 -38.07 -16.72 -4.12
C HIS A 8 -38.39 -17.18 -2.70
N SER A 9 -37.94 -18.39 -2.36
CA SER A 9 -38.18 -19.03 -1.07
C SER A 9 -37.20 -18.45 -0.02
N PRO A 10 -37.68 -17.83 1.06
CA PRO A 10 -36.83 -17.22 2.09
C PRO A 10 -35.94 -18.22 2.84
N ARG A 11 -36.18 -19.54 2.67
CA ARG A 11 -35.36 -20.60 3.27
C ARG A 11 -34.02 -20.81 2.55
N LEU A 12 -33.94 -20.46 1.27
CA LEU A 12 -32.68 -20.59 0.49
C LEU A 12 -31.71 -19.46 0.84
N VAL A 13 -32.23 -18.25 1.05
CA VAL A 13 -31.42 -17.07 1.45
C VAL A 13 -30.82 -17.27 2.85
N ALA A 14 -31.58 -17.79 3.81
CA ALA A 14 -31.08 -18.06 5.15
C ALA A 14 -29.99 -19.17 5.19
N GLY A 15 -30.08 -20.17 4.32
CA GLY A 15 -29.08 -21.24 4.23
C GLY A 15 -27.75 -20.78 3.67
N VAL A 16 -27.77 -19.90 2.66
CA VAL A 16 -26.55 -19.33 2.06
C VAL A 16 -25.85 -18.39 3.04
N ILE A 17 -26.61 -17.56 3.77
CA ILE A 17 -26.05 -16.66 4.80
C ILE A 17 -25.40 -17.47 5.95
N ALA A 18 -26.06 -18.54 6.43
CA ALA A 18 -25.52 -19.36 7.51
C ALA A 18 -24.26 -20.14 7.10
N LEU A 19 -24.19 -20.59 5.83
CA LEU A 19 -23.01 -21.30 5.32
C LEU A 19 -21.82 -20.34 5.11
N ASN A 20 -22.06 -19.14 4.58
CA ASN A 20 -21.03 -18.12 4.43
C ASN A 20 -20.50 -17.63 5.80
N LEU A 21 -21.38 -17.50 6.80
CA LEU A 21 -20.97 -17.14 8.17
C LEU A 21 -20.15 -18.25 8.84
N ALA A 22 -20.49 -19.52 8.62
CA ALA A 22 -19.73 -20.65 9.15
C ALA A 22 -18.34 -20.80 8.51
N LEU A 23 -18.21 -20.49 7.21
CA LEU A 23 -16.94 -20.46 6.49
C LEU A 23 -16.06 -19.29 6.95
N ALA A 24 -16.63 -18.09 7.15
CA ALA A 24 -15.92 -16.92 7.69
C ALA A 24 -15.38 -17.16 9.12
N LEU A 25 -16.19 -17.78 9.99
CA LEU A 25 -15.77 -18.10 11.36
C LEU A 25 -14.69 -19.19 11.42
N ALA A 26 -14.70 -20.15 10.48
CA ALA A 26 -13.63 -21.15 10.38
C ALA A 26 -12.32 -20.58 9.81
N GLY A 27 -12.42 -19.60 8.90
CA GLY A 27 -11.27 -18.84 8.39
C GLY A 27 -10.61 -17.97 9.46
N CYS A 28 -11.42 -17.30 10.31
CA CYS A 28 -10.93 -16.50 11.43
C CYS A 28 -10.05 -17.31 12.41
N ASP A 29 -10.41 -18.55 12.72
CA ASP A 29 -9.64 -19.37 13.66
C ASP A 29 -8.27 -19.82 13.09
N GLN A 30 -8.16 -19.97 11.77
CA GLN A 30 -6.90 -20.27 11.07
C GLN A 30 -6.01 -19.02 10.92
N LEU A 31 -6.60 -17.87 10.59
CA LEU A 31 -5.87 -16.59 10.46
C LEU A 31 -5.37 -16.08 11.82
N ILE A 32 -6.16 -16.20 12.88
CA ILE A 32 -5.73 -15.84 14.25
C ILE A 32 -4.62 -16.78 14.74
N LYS A 33 -4.67 -18.08 14.43
CA LYS A 33 -3.59 -19.03 14.74
C LYS A 33 -2.30 -18.77 13.97
N ARG A 34 -2.39 -18.22 12.74
CA ARG A 34 -1.22 -17.77 11.97
C ARG A 34 -0.63 -16.47 12.50
N ALA A 35 -1.48 -15.49 12.85
CA ALA A 35 -1.04 -14.24 13.47
C ALA A 35 -0.42 -14.44 14.86
N GLY A 36 -0.85 -15.48 15.59
CA GLY A 36 -0.41 -15.79 16.95
C GLY A 36 0.81 -16.70 17.11
N GLY A 37 1.55 -17.05 16.04
CA GLY A 37 2.77 -17.86 16.14
C GLY A 37 2.56 -19.24 16.77
N GLY A 38 2.25 -20.25 15.96
CA GLY A 38 2.04 -21.63 16.42
C GLY A 38 3.21 -22.22 17.21
N GLU A 39 2.97 -22.50 18.49
CA GLU A 39 3.76 -23.41 19.32
C GLU A 39 3.54 -24.85 18.85
N ASP A 40 4.58 -25.48 18.29
CA ASP A 40 4.92 -26.91 18.44
C ASP A 40 6.06 -27.28 17.47
N ALA A 41 7.28 -26.82 17.79
CA ALA A 41 8.50 -27.38 17.23
C ALA A 41 9.39 -27.85 18.38
N ALA A 42 9.71 -29.15 18.37
CA ALA A 42 10.49 -29.83 19.39
C ALA A 42 11.84 -29.14 19.65
N ALA A 43 12.13 -28.90 20.93
CA ALA A 43 13.35 -28.25 21.40
C ALA A 43 14.62 -29.04 21.07
N PRO A 44 15.66 -28.41 20.49
CA PRO A 44 17.03 -28.86 20.65
C PRO A 44 17.69 -28.25 21.89
N ALA A 45 18.74 -28.93 22.34
CA ALA A 45 19.41 -28.82 23.64
C ALA A 45 19.96 -27.43 24.04
N ASP A 46 20.18 -27.32 25.37
CA ASP A 46 20.74 -26.21 26.17
C ASP A 46 21.56 -25.13 25.43
N PRO A 47 21.22 -23.83 25.59
CA PRO A 47 22.05 -22.75 25.11
C PRO A 47 23.20 -22.46 26.09
N VAL A 48 24.42 -22.46 25.55
CA VAL A 48 25.59 -21.83 26.14
C VAL A 48 25.28 -20.36 26.39
N ALA A 49 25.47 -19.91 27.63
CA ALA A 49 25.38 -18.50 27.99
C ALA A 49 26.40 -17.67 27.19
N GLY A 50 25.94 -16.74 26.37
CA GLY A 50 26.83 -15.74 25.76
C GLY A 50 26.25 -14.99 24.57
N GLY A 51 25.68 -13.81 24.83
CA GLY A 51 25.51 -12.75 23.83
C GLY A 51 24.08 -12.59 23.32
N ASP A 52 23.49 -11.43 23.58
CA ASP A 52 22.25 -10.94 22.96
C ASP A 52 22.55 -10.55 21.49
N PRO A 53 22.11 -11.34 20.49
CA PRO A 53 22.47 -11.10 19.08
C PRO A 53 21.80 -9.86 18.49
N ALA A 54 20.85 -9.23 19.19
CA ALA A 54 20.19 -8.01 18.75
C ALA A 54 20.97 -6.73 19.05
N ARG A 55 22.06 -6.80 19.84
CA ARG A 55 22.74 -5.60 20.36
C ARG A 55 23.94 -5.09 19.58
N ASP A 56 24.39 -5.78 18.53
CA ASP A 56 25.68 -5.46 17.88
C ASP A 56 25.62 -5.33 16.34
N ARG A 57 24.45 -4.97 15.77
CA ARG A 57 24.33 -4.55 14.36
C ARG A 57 24.34 -3.03 14.18
N SER A 58 24.72 -2.27 15.20
CA SER A 58 24.76 -0.80 15.14
C SER A 58 26.10 -0.29 14.63
N ALA A 59 26.33 -0.42 13.32
CA ALA A 59 27.08 0.52 12.49
C ALA A 59 27.16 -0.04 11.06
N GLY A 60 26.05 0.04 10.32
CA GLY A 60 26.18 0.15 8.87
C GLY A 60 27.12 1.33 8.53
N PRO A 61 27.77 1.33 7.35
CA PRO A 61 28.57 2.48 6.93
C PRO A 61 27.76 3.75 7.14
N ALA A 62 28.34 4.75 7.79
CA ALA A 62 27.70 6.04 7.97
C ALA A 62 27.27 6.54 6.59
N MET A 63 25.95 6.56 6.35
CA MET A 63 25.38 7.13 5.13
C MET A 63 25.47 8.64 5.27
N ASP A 64 26.67 9.18 5.08
CA ASP A 64 26.97 10.61 5.27
C ASP A 64 26.40 11.49 4.14
N SER A 65 25.76 10.90 3.12
CA SER A 65 25.17 11.64 2.02
C SER A 65 23.71 11.26 1.77
N VAL A 66 22.84 12.28 1.83
CA VAL A 66 21.47 12.21 1.30
C VAL A 66 21.52 12.44 -0.20
N ALA A 67 20.93 11.54 -0.97
CA ALA A 67 20.87 11.71 -2.42
C ALA A 67 19.76 12.68 -2.83
N GLU A 68 19.97 13.43 -3.91
CA GLU A 68 18.99 14.40 -4.41
C GLU A 68 18.26 13.83 -5.63
N VAL A 69 16.92 13.84 -5.58
CA VAL A 69 16.04 13.42 -6.67
C VAL A 69 15.11 14.59 -7.03
N PRO A 70 15.14 15.13 -8.26
CA PRO A 70 14.27 16.24 -8.63
C PRO A 70 12.80 15.79 -8.71
N VAL A 71 11.88 16.62 -8.23
CA VAL A 71 10.43 16.43 -8.40
C VAL A 71 10.07 16.43 -9.89
N VAL A 72 9.37 15.41 -10.36
CA VAL A 72 8.97 15.29 -11.77
C VAL A 72 7.61 15.91 -12.01
N ASP A 73 6.63 15.58 -11.18
CA ASP A 73 5.26 16.10 -11.27
C ASP A 73 4.78 16.60 -9.91
N ARG A 74 3.85 17.55 -9.94
CA ARG A 74 3.20 18.12 -8.76
C ARG A 74 1.71 18.30 -9.01
N PHE A 75 0.89 17.84 -8.06
CA PHE A 75 -0.55 17.94 -8.08
C PHE A 75 -1.00 18.86 -6.95
N ASP A 76 -1.38 20.09 -7.30
CA ASP A 76 -1.88 21.06 -6.32
C ASP A 76 -3.28 20.67 -5.85
N LEU A 77 -3.47 20.65 -4.54
CA LEU A 77 -4.72 20.31 -3.91
C LEU A 77 -5.56 21.57 -3.70
N ASP A 78 -6.87 21.45 -3.93
CA ASP A 78 -7.82 22.47 -3.52
C ASP A 78 -7.69 22.71 -2.01
N PRO A 79 -7.51 23.96 -1.54
CA PRO A 79 -7.46 24.28 -0.12
C PRO A 79 -8.68 23.80 0.68
N ALA A 80 -9.82 23.53 0.03
CA ALA A 80 -10.94 22.87 0.68
C ALA A 80 -10.59 21.43 1.12
N ILE A 81 -9.83 20.68 0.32
CA ILE A 81 -9.46 19.29 0.63
C ILE A 81 -8.49 19.22 1.81
N VAL A 82 -7.55 20.16 1.92
CA VAL A 82 -6.52 20.16 2.98
C VAL A 82 -6.55 21.47 3.74
N ASP A 83 -7.07 21.46 4.98
CA ASP A 83 -6.88 22.60 5.89
C ASP A 83 -5.40 22.64 6.31
N GLY A 84 -4.76 23.80 6.18
CA GLY A 84 -3.30 24.03 5.97
C GLY A 84 -2.29 23.46 6.96
N GLU A 85 -2.70 22.61 7.91
CA GLU A 85 -1.84 21.87 8.83
C GLU A 85 -2.18 20.36 8.93
N SER A 86 -3.26 19.92 8.28
CA SER A 86 -3.78 18.56 8.41
C SER A 86 -2.91 17.55 7.67
N ALA A 87 -2.72 16.38 8.29
CA ALA A 87 -2.26 15.21 7.56
C ALA A 87 -3.27 14.94 6.44
N PHE A 88 -2.75 14.68 5.25
CA PHE A 88 -3.54 14.20 4.14
C PHE A 88 -2.93 12.87 3.72
N ALA A 89 -3.71 11.99 3.12
CA ALA A 89 -3.30 10.67 2.71
C ALA A 89 -2.97 10.67 1.21
N ALA A 90 -2.12 9.74 0.77
CA ALA A 90 -1.81 9.57 -0.64
C ALA A 90 -1.92 8.09 -1.03
N GLY A 91 -2.17 7.82 -2.31
CA GLY A 91 -2.23 6.46 -2.84
C GLY A 91 -2.01 6.44 -4.34
N PHE A 92 -1.71 5.25 -4.89
CA PHE A 92 -1.58 5.07 -6.34
C PHE A 92 -2.51 3.98 -6.83
N TRP A 93 -3.33 4.30 -7.83
CA TRP A 93 -4.11 3.31 -8.55
C TRP A 93 -3.58 3.18 -9.98
N SER A 94 -3.23 1.95 -10.35
CA SER A 94 -2.72 1.58 -11.67
C SER A 94 -3.88 1.09 -12.53
N HIS A 95 -4.06 1.72 -13.68
CA HIS A 95 -5.08 1.34 -14.63
C HIS A 95 -4.77 -0.05 -15.22
N PRO A 96 -5.77 -0.94 -15.40
CA PRO A 96 -5.50 -2.33 -15.81
C PRO A 96 -4.83 -2.47 -17.18
N THR A 97 -5.17 -1.60 -18.14
CA THR A 97 -4.68 -1.71 -19.54
C THR A 97 -3.96 -0.48 -20.09
N LEU A 98 -4.12 0.70 -19.49
CA LEU A 98 -3.62 1.99 -20.01
C LEU A 98 -2.82 2.69 -18.91
N ALA A 99 -1.51 2.41 -18.80
CA ALA A 99 -0.69 2.97 -17.73
C ALA A 99 -0.80 4.50 -17.59
N PHE A 100 -0.94 5.23 -18.70
CA PHE A 100 -1.12 6.69 -18.75
C PHE A 100 -2.44 7.19 -18.13
N SER A 101 -3.42 6.31 -17.96
CA SER A 101 -4.70 6.56 -17.30
C SER A 101 -4.66 6.14 -15.82
N SER A 102 -3.48 5.88 -15.26
CA SER A 102 -3.33 5.64 -13.83
C SER A 102 -3.51 6.94 -13.06
N ILE A 103 -3.90 6.83 -11.78
CA ILE A 103 -4.19 7.99 -10.95
C ILE A 103 -3.36 7.99 -9.67
N VAL A 104 -2.94 9.19 -9.27
CA VAL A 104 -2.50 9.48 -7.91
C VAL A 104 -3.70 9.98 -7.13
N LEU A 105 -3.87 9.46 -5.93
CA LEU A 105 -4.96 9.80 -5.03
C LEU A 105 -4.43 10.68 -3.90
N ALA A 106 -5.22 11.66 -3.48
CA ALA A 106 -4.96 12.50 -2.33
C ALA A 106 -6.24 12.65 -1.50
N GLY A 107 -6.18 12.33 -0.21
CA GLY A 107 -7.32 12.42 0.70
C GLY A 107 -7.05 13.39 1.84
N GLY A 108 -8.02 14.20 2.25
CA GLY A 108 -7.87 15.16 3.34
C GLY A 108 -9.17 15.41 4.10
N HIS A 109 -9.32 16.58 4.72
CA HIS A 109 -10.44 16.90 5.59
C HIS A 109 -11.80 16.87 4.88
N ASP A 110 -11.87 17.33 3.62
CA ASP A 110 -13.14 17.47 2.91
C ASP A 110 -13.40 16.40 1.85
N GLY A 111 -12.42 15.53 1.54
CA GLY A 111 -12.63 14.53 0.51
C GLY A 111 -11.40 13.75 0.08
N LEU A 112 -11.64 12.88 -0.90
CA LEU A 112 -10.64 12.20 -1.72
C LEU A 112 -10.73 12.75 -3.13
N VAL A 113 -9.58 13.09 -3.72
CA VAL A 113 -9.44 13.50 -5.12
C VAL A 113 -8.44 12.59 -5.82
N GLY A 114 -8.68 12.28 -7.09
CA GLY A 114 -7.76 11.57 -7.96
C GLY A 114 -7.31 12.42 -9.12
N PHE A 115 -6.03 12.35 -9.46
CA PHE A 115 -5.45 13.01 -10.62
C PHE A 115 -4.83 11.98 -11.56
N VAL A 116 -5.07 12.11 -12.85
CA VAL A 116 -4.38 11.31 -13.87
C VAL A 116 -2.90 11.70 -13.86
N VAL A 117 -2.03 10.72 -13.58
CA VAL A 117 -0.59 10.96 -13.30
C VAL A 117 0.07 11.72 -14.46
N GLU A 118 -0.15 11.28 -15.70
CA GLU A 118 0.54 11.86 -16.87
C GLU A 118 0.02 13.26 -17.26
N SER A 119 -1.25 13.57 -16.97
CA SER A 119 -1.86 14.82 -17.45
C SER A 119 -2.08 15.89 -16.38
N GLY A 120 -1.98 15.52 -15.10
CA GLY A 120 -2.34 16.41 -14.00
C GLY A 120 -3.84 16.66 -13.86
N ALA A 121 -4.67 16.15 -14.77
CA ALA A 121 -6.11 16.41 -14.76
C ALA A 121 -6.79 15.69 -13.59
N GLU A 122 -7.68 16.38 -12.89
CA GLU A 122 -8.58 15.76 -11.91
C GLU A 122 -9.48 14.74 -12.63
N ALA A 123 -9.40 13.48 -12.21
CA ALA A 123 -10.20 12.39 -12.73
C ALA A 123 -11.57 12.33 -12.02
N ALA A 124 -11.53 12.33 -10.68
CA ALA A 124 -12.72 12.22 -9.85
C ALA A 124 -12.47 12.78 -8.46
N ARG A 125 -13.58 13.03 -7.75
CA ARG A 125 -13.60 13.49 -6.37
C ARG A 125 -14.79 12.90 -5.64
N ILE A 126 -14.60 12.61 -4.35
CA ILE A 126 -15.69 12.25 -3.44
C ILE A 126 -15.52 12.95 -2.10
N ASP A 127 -16.62 13.43 -1.54
CA ASP A 127 -16.62 14.17 -0.29
C ASP A 127 -16.38 13.28 0.94
N GLY A 128 -15.97 13.93 2.02
CA GLY A 128 -15.82 13.35 3.35
C GLY A 128 -14.37 13.04 3.71
N ARG A 129 -14.07 13.22 4.99
CA ARG A 129 -12.72 13.17 5.56
C ARG A 129 -11.96 11.86 5.29
N VAL A 130 -10.70 11.99 4.88
CA VAL A 130 -9.75 10.90 4.66
C VAL A 130 -8.46 11.22 5.40
N ASP A 131 -8.24 10.54 6.53
CA ASP A 131 -7.04 10.66 7.36
C ASP A 131 -5.93 9.69 6.90
N ALA A 132 -6.29 8.52 6.38
CA ALA A 132 -5.35 7.55 5.80
C ALA A 132 -5.96 6.87 4.56
N LEU A 133 -5.08 6.41 3.66
CA LEU A 133 -5.46 5.86 2.37
C LEU A 133 -4.48 4.77 1.95
N ASP A 134 -5.00 3.69 1.39
CA ASP A 134 -4.22 2.73 0.61
C ASP A 134 -5.05 2.23 -0.59
N VAL A 135 -4.39 1.59 -1.57
CA VAL A 135 -5.03 1.02 -2.76
C VAL A 135 -4.70 -0.46 -2.87
N ALA A 136 -5.74 -1.29 -2.93
CA ALA A 136 -5.61 -2.72 -3.16
C ALA A 136 -6.34 -3.15 -4.43
N TYR A 137 -5.95 -4.30 -4.97
CA TYR A 137 -6.57 -4.90 -6.15
C TYR A 137 -7.19 -6.24 -5.76
N ILE A 138 -8.48 -6.41 -6.04
CA ILE A 138 -9.25 -7.59 -5.64
C ILE A 138 -10.01 -8.10 -6.87
N GLY A 139 -9.76 -9.35 -7.25
CA GLY A 139 -10.38 -9.95 -8.44
C GLY A 139 -10.09 -9.18 -9.73
N GLY A 140 -8.96 -8.47 -9.80
CA GLY A 140 -8.58 -7.63 -10.94
C GLY A 140 -9.22 -6.24 -10.96
N ALA A 141 -10.12 -5.89 -10.03
CA ALA A 141 -10.64 -4.54 -9.82
C ALA A 141 -9.80 -3.79 -8.78
N GLY A 142 -9.74 -2.45 -8.85
CA GLY A 142 -8.94 -1.64 -7.92
C GLY A 142 -9.83 -0.86 -6.97
N TYR A 143 -9.45 -0.81 -5.69
CA TYR A 143 -10.21 -0.18 -4.62
C TYR A 143 -9.31 0.68 -3.75
N ALA A 144 -9.81 1.85 -3.37
CA ALA A 144 -9.22 2.70 -2.35
C ALA A 144 -9.83 2.39 -0.98
N PHE A 145 -8.96 2.17 0.01
CA PHE A 145 -9.31 1.99 1.42
C PHE A 145 -9.06 3.30 2.13
N ALA A 146 -10.13 4.05 2.39
CA ALA A 146 -10.06 5.39 2.97
C ALA A 146 -10.56 5.38 4.42
N LEU A 147 -9.68 5.74 5.35
CA LEU A 147 -9.96 5.82 6.78
C LEU A 147 -10.35 7.24 7.17
N ASP A 148 -11.46 7.38 7.90
CA ASP A 148 -11.86 8.58 8.64
C ASP A 148 -11.78 8.23 10.14
N ALA A 149 -10.74 8.68 10.82
CA ALA A 149 -10.59 8.47 12.25
C ALA A 149 -11.35 9.53 13.06
N GLY A 150 -11.61 10.69 12.45
CA GLY A 150 -12.03 11.92 13.12
C GLY A 150 -13.54 12.14 13.18
N THR A 151 -14.32 11.23 13.76
CA THR A 151 -15.73 11.56 14.08
C THR A 151 -15.86 12.09 15.51
N ALA A 152 -16.67 13.14 15.68
CA ALA A 152 -17.03 13.71 17.00
C ALA A 152 -17.69 12.69 17.94
N THR A 153 -18.08 11.52 17.42
CA THR A 153 -18.75 10.44 18.14
C THR A 153 -17.79 9.40 18.74
N GLY A 154 -16.48 9.49 18.49
CA GLY A 154 -15.51 8.47 18.93
C GLY A 154 -15.61 7.16 18.13
N ILE A 155 -16.17 7.21 16.92
CA ILE A 155 -16.37 6.06 16.03
C ILE A 155 -15.68 6.37 14.70
N GLY A 156 -14.60 5.68 14.36
CA GLY A 156 -13.99 5.89 13.04
C GLY A 156 -14.77 5.15 11.96
N ARG A 157 -14.55 5.51 10.70
CA ARG A 157 -15.16 4.90 9.53
C ARG A 157 -14.10 4.47 8.53
N LEU A 158 -14.15 3.22 8.11
CA LEU A 158 -13.40 2.73 6.95
C LEU A 158 -14.32 2.67 5.74
N ARG A 159 -13.95 3.34 4.65
CA ARG A 159 -14.64 3.31 3.35
C ARG A 159 -13.83 2.49 2.35
N ILE A 160 -14.53 1.63 1.61
CA ILE A 160 -13.99 0.94 0.44
C ILE A 160 -14.60 1.62 -0.78
N ILE A 161 -13.76 2.26 -1.58
CA ILE A 161 -14.15 3.07 -2.73
C ILE A 161 -13.71 2.34 -3.99
N SER A 162 -14.66 1.98 -4.85
CA SER A 162 -14.37 1.45 -6.18
C SER A 162 -13.93 2.56 -7.11
N ILE A 163 -12.98 2.24 -7.99
CA ILE A 163 -12.46 3.13 -9.02
C ILE A 163 -12.77 2.47 -10.35
N ASP A 164 -13.70 3.05 -11.11
CA ASP A 164 -14.12 2.54 -12.42
C ASP A 164 -12.95 2.66 -13.41
N ASP A 165 -12.68 1.61 -14.18
CA ASP A 165 -11.53 1.59 -15.10
C ASP A 165 -11.83 2.23 -16.45
N ILE A 166 -13.07 2.63 -16.74
CA ILE A 166 -13.46 3.27 -17.99
C ILE A 166 -13.52 4.79 -17.80
N ASP A 167 -14.25 5.26 -16.80
CA ASP A 167 -14.47 6.69 -16.58
C ASP A 167 -13.73 7.25 -15.35
N GLN A 168 -12.99 6.41 -14.62
CA GLN A 168 -12.20 6.79 -13.43
C GLN A 168 -13.04 7.41 -12.30
N SER A 169 -14.35 7.20 -12.32
CA SER A 169 -15.26 7.67 -11.27
C SER A 169 -15.06 6.92 -9.95
N PHE A 170 -15.44 7.57 -8.85
CA PHE A 170 -15.36 7.02 -7.50
C PHE A 170 -16.75 6.70 -6.97
N ASP A 171 -16.92 5.47 -6.49
CA ASP A 171 -18.15 5.02 -5.83
C ASP A 171 -17.85 4.36 -4.48
N ILE A 172 -18.59 4.70 -3.43
CA ILE A 172 -18.47 4.02 -2.14
C ILE A 172 -19.14 2.65 -2.25
N SER A 173 -18.32 1.62 -2.43
CA SER A 173 -18.76 0.22 -2.47
C SER A 173 -19.25 -0.26 -1.09
N SER A 174 -18.52 0.11 -0.03
CA SER A 174 -18.85 -0.27 1.34
C SER A 174 -18.31 0.76 2.33
N ALA A 175 -18.94 0.86 3.49
CA ALA A 175 -18.44 1.63 4.62
C ALA A 175 -18.73 0.88 5.93
N LEU A 176 -17.78 0.91 6.85
CA LEU A 176 -17.93 0.33 8.18
C LEU A 176 -17.53 1.32 9.26
N ASP A 177 -18.45 1.54 10.19
CA ASP A 177 -18.23 2.30 11.41
C ASP A 177 -17.73 1.37 12.53
N ASN A 178 -16.63 1.73 13.20
CA ASN A 178 -16.07 0.98 14.32
C ASN A 178 -15.31 1.89 15.29
N GLU A 179 -15.48 1.67 16.61
CA GLU A 179 -14.76 2.42 17.64
C GLU A 179 -13.24 2.27 17.52
N ALA A 180 -12.74 1.10 17.12
CA ALA A 180 -11.31 0.86 16.97
C ALA A 180 -10.66 1.72 15.87
N PHE A 181 -11.45 2.19 14.90
CA PHE A 181 -10.98 3.05 13.81
C PHE A 181 -10.81 4.52 14.24
N SER A 182 -11.41 4.94 15.36
CA SER A 182 -11.35 6.35 15.82
C SER A 182 -9.94 6.79 16.24
N GLU A 183 -9.06 5.84 16.51
CA GLU A 183 -7.65 6.04 16.82
C GLU A 183 -6.74 5.64 15.67
N GLY A 184 -7.31 5.36 14.50
CA GLY A 184 -6.57 4.91 13.34
C GLY A 184 -5.73 6.04 12.75
N THR A 185 -4.47 5.75 12.46
CA THR A 185 -3.50 6.71 11.91
C THR A 185 -2.98 6.29 10.54
N GLY A 186 -3.15 5.02 10.18
CA GLY A 186 -2.76 4.45 8.89
C GLY A 186 -3.69 3.32 8.50
N VAL A 187 -3.76 3.03 7.21
CA VAL A 187 -4.49 1.88 6.66
C VAL A 187 -3.64 1.28 5.57
N CYS A 188 -3.60 -0.05 5.49
CA CYS A 188 -2.97 -0.76 4.40
C CYS A 188 -3.82 -1.96 4.00
N ALA A 189 -3.85 -2.27 2.72
CA ALA A 189 -4.66 -3.34 2.15
C ALA A 189 -3.99 -3.99 0.95
N ALA A 190 -4.14 -5.30 0.83
CA ALA A 190 -3.66 -6.08 -0.30
C ALA A 190 -4.59 -7.27 -0.57
N GLY A 191 -4.64 -7.72 -1.83
CA GLY A 191 -5.26 -9.02 -2.14
C GLY A 191 -4.56 -10.14 -1.38
N ASP A 192 -5.32 -11.09 -0.84
CA ASP A 192 -4.75 -12.26 -0.15
C ASP A 192 -4.12 -13.21 -1.19
N PRO A 193 -2.79 -13.44 -1.18
CA PRO A 193 -2.14 -14.32 -2.15
C PRO A 193 -2.55 -15.79 -1.98
N ASP A 194 -3.00 -16.20 -0.79
CA ASP A 194 -3.45 -17.56 -0.50
C ASP A 194 -4.94 -17.78 -0.86
N GLN A 195 -5.73 -16.71 -0.93
CA GLN A 195 -7.18 -16.75 -1.13
C GLN A 195 -7.66 -15.77 -2.21
N PRO A 196 -7.74 -16.21 -3.48
CA PRO A 196 -8.23 -15.37 -4.56
C PRO A 196 -9.62 -14.79 -4.25
N GLY A 197 -9.72 -13.45 -4.25
CA GLY A 197 -10.96 -12.72 -3.96
C GLY A 197 -11.16 -12.34 -2.49
N ALA A 198 -10.22 -12.67 -1.62
CA ALA A 198 -10.12 -12.10 -0.27
C ALA A 198 -9.10 -10.94 -0.24
N THR A 199 -9.20 -10.12 0.80
CA THR A 199 -8.29 -8.99 1.03
C THR A 199 -7.86 -8.99 2.48
N ILE A 200 -6.56 -8.80 2.66
CA ILE A 200 -5.93 -8.57 3.95
C ILE A 200 -5.89 -7.04 4.11
N ALA A 201 -6.55 -6.51 5.13
CA ALA A 201 -6.47 -5.10 5.46
C ALA A 201 -6.16 -4.90 6.94
N TYR A 202 -5.36 -3.88 7.24
CA TYR A 202 -5.06 -3.45 8.59
C TYR A 202 -5.31 -1.96 8.75
N VAL A 203 -5.79 -1.58 9.94
CA VAL A 203 -5.78 -0.20 10.42
C VAL A 203 -4.73 -0.10 11.52
N ALA A 204 -3.71 0.73 11.31
CA ALA A 204 -2.71 1.05 12.32
C ALA A 204 -3.30 2.01 13.35
N THR A 205 -3.15 1.71 14.64
CA THR A 205 -3.71 2.52 15.73
C THR A 205 -2.69 2.72 16.86
N ALA A 206 -2.97 3.70 17.72
CA ALA A 206 -2.22 3.93 18.95
C ALA A 206 -2.26 2.75 19.96
N ARG A 207 -3.15 1.76 19.74
CA ARG A 207 -3.27 0.55 20.58
C ARG A 207 -2.73 -0.72 19.93
N GLY A 208 -2.29 -0.67 18.67
CA GLY A 208 -1.90 -1.84 17.89
C GLY A 208 -2.45 -1.80 16.48
N ALA A 209 -2.38 -2.91 15.76
CA ALA A 209 -3.03 -3.08 14.47
C ALA A 209 -4.40 -3.72 14.63
N VAL A 210 -5.39 -3.22 13.89
CA VAL A 210 -6.72 -3.82 13.78
C VAL A 210 -6.81 -4.53 12.44
N PHE A 211 -7.00 -5.85 12.46
CA PHE A 211 -7.25 -6.61 11.24
C PHE A 211 -8.68 -6.40 10.78
N VAL A 212 -8.85 -6.14 9.49
CA VAL A 212 -10.14 -5.96 8.82
C VAL A 212 -10.26 -7.04 7.76
N GLU A 213 -11.20 -7.95 7.96
CA GLU A 213 -11.50 -9.00 6.98
C GLU A 213 -12.42 -8.42 5.91
N VAL A 214 -11.97 -8.45 4.66
CA VAL A 214 -12.73 -7.97 3.52
C VAL A 214 -12.89 -9.10 2.51
N GLY A 215 -14.14 -9.44 2.22
CA GLY A 215 -14.51 -10.44 1.23
C GLY A 215 -15.29 -9.82 0.08
N ILE A 216 -15.30 -10.49 -1.06
CA ILE A 216 -16.19 -10.14 -2.19
C ILE A 216 -17.51 -10.90 -2.04
N ALA A 217 -18.62 -10.15 -1.96
CA ALA A 217 -19.96 -10.69 -2.06
C ALA A 217 -20.67 -10.07 -3.27
N ASP A 218 -21.16 -10.90 -4.19
CA ASP A 218 -21.84 -10.46 -5.43
C ASP A 218 -21.04 -9.44 -6.27
N GLY A 219 -19.71 -9.57 -6.26
CA GLY A 219 -18.80 -8.69 -7.01
C GLY A 219 -18.47 -7.38 -6.29
N VAL A 220 -18.97 -7.16 -5.07
CA VAL A 220 -18.71 -5.95 -4.28
C VAL A 220 -17.88 -6.31 -3.05
N PRO A 221 -16.78 -5.59 -2.76
CA PRO A 221 -16.04 -5.80 -1.52
C PRO A 221 -16.87 -5.31 -0.33
N ALA A 222 -16.96 -6.14 0.69
CA ALA A 222 -17.63 -5.83 1.94
C ALA A 222 -16.78 -6.28 3.12
N VAL A 223 -16.81 -5.49 4.19
CA VAL A 223 -16.14 -5.87 5.44
C VAL A 223 -16.97 -6.95 6.13
N SER A 224 -16.37 -8.12 6.36
CA SER A 224 -17.02 -9.25 7.03
C SER A 224 -16.67 -9.34 8.52
N GLY A 225 -15.55 -8.76 8.95
CA GLY A 225 -15.07 -8.83 10.32
C GLY A 225 -14.05 -7.76 10.66
N VAL A 226 -13.97 -7.42 11.96
CA VAL A 226 -12.96 -6.52 12.53
C VAL A 226 -12.45 -7.14 13.83
N SER A 227 -11.13 -7.25 13.97
CA SER A 227 -10.51 -7.79 15.19
C SER A 227 -10.43 -6.74 16.31
N ALA A 228 -10.13 -7.19 17.53
CA ALA A 228 -9.53 -6.28 18.51
C ALA A 228 -8.12 -5.86 18.05
N PRO A 229 -7.60 -4.71 18.52
CA PRO A 229 -6.20 -4.35 18.28
C PRO A 229 -5.24 -5.42 18.80
N VAL A 230 -4.20 -5.73 18.03
CA VAL A 230 -3.12 -6.67 18.37
C VAL A 230 -1.76 -6.01 18.16
N GLY A 231 -0.74 -6.53 18.83
CA GLY A 231 0.63 -6.04 18.67
C GLY A 231 0.95 -4.67 19.25
N ALA A 232 2.09 -4.14 18.83
CA ALA A 232 2.61 -2.87 19.30
C ALA A 232 1.91 -1.68 18.63
N PRO A 233 1.78 -0.52 19.32
CA PRO A 233 1.24 0.71 18.73
C PRO A 233 1.92 1.08 17.41
N ALA A 234 1.12 1.32 16.38
CA ALA A 234 1.58 1.61 15.02
C ALA A 234 1.03 2.95 14.54
N ILE A 235 1.82 3.64 13.73
CA ILE A 235 1.48 4.88 13.04
C ILE A 235 0.93 4.56 11.65
N ASP A 236 1.59 3.64 10.95
CA ASP A 236 1.27 3.33 9.57
C ASP A 236 1.64 1.88 9.23
N CYS A 237 1.17 1.39 8.08
CA CYS A 237 1.48 0.04 7.63
C CYS A 237 1.56 -0.07 6.10
N ALA A 238 2.15 -1.16 5.63
CA ALA A 238 2.17 -1.57 4.22
C ALA A 238 2.05 -3.09 4.15
N ILE A 239 1.50 -3.64 3.07
CA ILE A 239 1.41 -5.10 2.88
C ILE A 239 2.11 -5.44 1.58
N ASP A 240 2.98 -6.44 1.60
CA ASP A 240 3.52 -7.07 0.40
C ASP A 240 2.42 -7.96 -0.20
N PRO A 241 1.79 -7.58 -1.33
CA PRO A 241 0.71 -8.38 -1.90
C PRO A 241 1.19 -9.70 -2.48
N ALA A 242 2.49 -9.89 -2.72
CA ALA A 242 3.03 -11.15 -3.26
C ALA A 242 3.13 -12.21 -2.17
N THR A 243 3.40 -11.81 -0.93
CA THR A 243 3.63 -12.73 0.21
C THR A 243 2.54 -12.65 1.28
N GLY A 244 1.73 -11.59 1.27
CA GLY A 244 0.77 -11.26 2.34
C GLY A 244 1.45 -10.72 3.60
N GLU A 245 2.77 -10.50 3.58
CA GLU A 245 3.51 -10.00 4.73
C GLU A 245 3.18 -8.52 4.99
N ALA A 246 2.70 -8.21 6.19
CA ALA A 246 2.42 -6.85 6.62
C ALA A 246 3.65 -6.25 7.32
N PHE A 247 3.93 -4.98 7.06
CA PHE A 247 4.96 -4.19 7.70
C PHE A 247 4.30 -3.05 8.47
N PHE A 248 4.78 -2.77 9.68
CA PHE A 248 4.23 -1.73 10.54
C PHE A 248 5.32 -0.74 10.95
N LEU A 249 5.02 0.55 10.83
CA LEU A 249 5.80 1.62 11.41
C LEU A 249 5.26 1.91 12.82
N GLY A 250 6.01 1.54 13.85
CA GLY A 250 5.68 1.73 15.25
C GLY A 250 5.78 3.19 15.71
N THR A 251 5.06 3.52 16.79
CA THR A 251 5.19 4.83 17.47
C THR A 251 6.57 5.07 18.10
N ASP A 252 7.35 4.01 18.30
CA ASP A 252 8.74 4.04 18.73
C ASP A 252 9.74 4.25 17.57
N MET A 253 9.22 4.50 16.37
CA MET A 253 9.92 4.62 15.09
C MET A 253 10.57 3.31 14.61
N SER A 254 10.14 2.15 15.12
CA SER A 254 10.59 0.86 14.60
C SER A 254 9.76 0.40 13.41
N VAL A 255 10.41 -0.20 12.40
CA VAL A 255 9.72 -0.95 11.35
C VAL A 255 9.69 -2.43 11.77
N ARG A 256 8.53 -3.08 11.70
CA ARG A 256 8.33 -4.48 12.14
C ARG A 256 7.62 -5.28 11.05
N ARG A 257 7.87 -6.60 11.02
CA ARG A 257 7.08 -7.57 10.24
C ARG A 257 5.96 -8.14 11.08
N GLY A 258 4.73 -7.90 10.66
CA GLY A 258 3.55 -8.21 11.45
C GLY A 258 3.41 -7.32 12.68
N PRO A 259 2.23 -7.33 13.32
CA PRO A 259 1.92 -6.45 14.44
C PRO A 259 2.74 -6.78 15.70
N ASP A 260 3.10 -8.06 15.88
CA ASP A 260 3.85 -8.59 17.03
C ASP A 260 5.32 -8.89 16.72
N GLY A 261 5.79 -8.63 15.50
CA GLY A 261 7.14 -8.99 15.10
C GLY A 261 8.23 -8.18 15.79
N PRO A 262 9.47 -8.71 15.77
CA PRO A 262 10.64 -7.94 16.20
C PRO A 262 10.84 -6.74 15.28
N ALA A 263 11.51 -5.70 15.82
CA ALA A 263 11.94 -4.57 15.01
C ALA A 263 12.98 -5.05 13.97
N LEU A 264 12.68 -4.81 12.70
CA LEU A 264 13.60 -4.94 11.58
C LEU A 264 14.59 -3.78 11.55
N ALA A 265 14.07 -2.57 11.73
CA ALA A 265 14.83 -1.33 11.65
C ALA A 265 14.31 -0.33 12.68
N ARG A 266 15.12 0.68 12.98
CA ARG A 266 14.69 1.86 13.72
C ARG A 266 15.04 3.11 12.94
N LEU A 267 14.02 3.93 12.69
CA LEU A 267 14.10 5.12 11.87
C LEU A 267 14.13 6.39 12.71
N GLU A 268 14.58 7.47 12.10
CA GLU A 268 14.55 8.79 12.73
C GLU A 268 13.31 9.56 12.26
N ALA A 269 12.37 9.80 13.19
CA ALA A 269 11.18 10.63 12.97
C ALA A 269 10.35 10.25 11.73
N ALA A 270 10.28 8.96 11.42
CA ALA A 270 9.42 8.44 10.36
C ALA A 270 7.93 8.61 10.72
N SER A 271 7.12 8.92 9.71
CA SER A 271 5.71 9.29 9.87
C SER A 271 4.75 8.49 8.99
N ALA A 272 5.26 7.87 7.93
CA ALA A 272 4.51 7.03 7.02
C ALA A 272 5.45 5.99 6.40
N ILE A 273 4.91 4.86 5.96
CA ILE A 273 5.63 3.79 5.28
C ILE A 273 4.88 3.37 4.03
N GLY A 274 5.61 3.09 2.96
CA GLY A 274 5.09 2.54 1.72
C GLY A 274 5.98 1.40 1.24
N LEU A 275 5.53 0.72 0.18
CA LEU A 275 6.19 -0.45 -0.35
C LEU A 275 6.37 -0.38 -1.87
N ILE A 276 7.55 -0.76 -2.33
CA ILE A 276 7.88 -0.92 -3.75
C ILE A 276 8.30 -2.37 -3.98
N LEU A 277 7.60 -3.08 -4.88
CA LEU A 277 8.00 -4.39 -5.36
C LEU A 277 8.79 -4.31 -6.67
N LYS A 278 9.83 -5.12 -6.77
CA LYS A 278 10.70 -5.23 -7.95
C LYS A 278 10.85 -6.69 -8.36
N ARG A 279 10.95 -6.93 -9.66
CA ARG A 279 11.43 -8.21 -10.19
C ARG A 279 12.92 -8.09 -10.50
N PRO A 280 13.82 -8.75 -9.73
CA PRO A 280 15.20 -8.85 -10.11
C PRO A 280 15.28 -9.52 -11.48
N GLU A 281 16.26 -9.12 -12.28
CA GLU A 281 16.58 -9.84 -13.51
C GLU A 281 16.95 -11.27 -13.14
N ALA A 282 16.28 -12.26 -13.76
CA ALA A 282 16.63 -13.65 -13.56
C ALA A 282 18.09 -13.86 -13.99
N PRO A 283 18.92 -14.57 -13.19
CA PRO A 283 20.25 -14.93 -13.63
C PRO A 283 20.14 -15.67 -14.97
N GLU A 284 20.95 -15.31 -15.96
CA GLU A 284 20.93 -15.94 -17.29
C GLU A 284 21.07 -17.48 -17.24
N ASP A 285 21.68 -17.99 -16.18
CA ASP A 285 21.99 -19.41 -15.98
C ASP A 285 20.90 -20.22 -15.25
N ASP A 286 19.83 -19.59 -14.74
CA ASP A 286 18.77 -20.27 -13.98
C ASP A 286 17.36 -19.82 -14.39
N ALA A 287 17.01 -20.11 -15.65
CA ALA A 287 15.69 -19.81 -16.22
C ALA A 287 14.53 -20.53 -15.53
N ASP A 288 14.82 -21.57 -14.72
CA ASP A 288 13.83 -22.35 -13.99
C ASP A 288 13.62 -21.85 -12.55
N ALA A 289 14.47 -20.94 -12.05
CA ALA A 289 14.26 -20.33 -10.74
C ALA A 289 12.98 -19.47 -10.78
N PRO A 290 12.03 -19.67 -9.85
CA PRO A 290 10.87 -18.80 -9.76
C PRO A 290 11.37 -17.37 -9.52
N PRO A 291 10.85 -16.37 -10.25
CA PRO A 291 11.31 -14.99 -10.09
C PRO A 291 10.99 -14.52 -8.68
N ALA A 292 12.02 -14.42 -7.85
CA ALA A 292 11.89 -13.89 -6.50
C ALA A 292 11.57 -12.40 -6.59
N THR A 293 10.53 -11.90 -5.93
CA THR A 293 10.31 -10.45 -5.83
C THR A 293 11.22 -9.85 -4.77
N SER A 294 11.81 -8.70 -5.05
CA SER A 294 12.49 -7.88 -4.04
C SER A 294 11.52 -6.82 -3.52
N THR A 295 11.45 -6.71 -2.20
CA THR A 295 10.57 -5.79 -1.49
C THR A 295 11.41 -4.65 -0.92
N PHE A 296 11.09 -3.43 -1.33
CA PHE A 296 11.69 -2.22 -0.78
C PHE A 296 10.65 -1.49 0.06
N LEU A 297 11.01 -1.15 1.29
CA LEU A 297 10.20 -0.28 2.13
C LEU A 297 10.70 1.16 1.97
N VAL A 298 9.78 2.09 1.87
CA VAL A 298 10.09 3.52 1.86
C VAL A 298 9.43 4.18 3.05
N ALA A 299 10.13 5.06 3.75
CA ALA A 299 9.64 5.70 4.95
C ALA A 299 9.89 7.20 4.93
N LEU A 300 8.88 7.99 5.27
CA LEU A 300 8.92 9.45 5.20
C LEU A 300 9.26 10.07 6.56
N ASN A 301 10.33 10.85 6.63
CA ASN A 301 10.58 11.76 7.74
C ASN A 301 9.77 13.05 7.55
N ARG A 302 8.75 13.25 8.40
CA ARG A 302 7.80 14.37 8.27
C ARG A 302 8.47 15.73 8.32
N SER A 303 9.44 15.89 9.21
CA SER A 303 10.05 17.19 9.50
C SER A 303 11.00 17.67 8.40
N SER A 304 11.62 16.74 7.68
CA SER A 304 12.62 17.03 6.65
C SER A 304 12.13 16.78 5.22
N GLY A 305 11.00 16.09 5.05
CA GLY A 305 10.50 15.67 3.73
C GLY A 305 11.36 14.60 3.06
N ARG A 306 12.35 14.04 3.78
CA ARG A 306 13.26 13.02 3.26
C ARG A 306 12.61 11.64 3.31
N VAL A 307 12.98 10.80 2.34
CA VAL A 307 12.49 9.44 2.22
C VAL A 307 13.65 8.47 2.42
N GLN A 308 13.56 7.63 3.43
CA GLN A 308 14.49 6.54 3.69
C GLN A 308 14.03 5.30 2.92
N VAL A 309 14.98 4.58 2.31
CA VAL A 309 14.74 3.33 1.57
C VAL A 309 15.38 2.19 2.35
N LEU A 310 14.63 1.12 2.58
CA LEU A 310 15.07 -0.07 3.30
C LEU A 310 14.82 -1.34 2.47
N SER A 311 15.62 -2.36 2.71
CA SER A 311 15.27 -3.73 2.28
C SER A 311 14.12 -4.24 3.15
N GLY A 312 13.05 -4.70 2.50
CA GLY A 312 11.96 -5.40 3.16
C GLY A 312 12.38 -6.75 3.71
N GLU A 313 13.42 -7.38 3.12
CA GLU A 313 13.97 -8.69 3.49
C GLU A 313 14.83 -8.65 4.77
N THR A 314 15.64 -7.61 4.94
CA THR A 314 16.60 -7.54 6.05
C THR A 314 16.32 -6.41 7.03
N GLY A 315 15.58 -5.38 6.62
CA GLY A 315 15.44 -4.13 7.37
C GLY A 315 16.65 -3.20 7.23
N ASP A 316 17.66 -3.56 6.43
CA ASP A 316 18.83 -2.71 6.26
C ASP A 316 18.44 -1.41 5.53
N ILE A 317 18.91 -0.27 6.05
CA ILE A 317 18.71 1.02 5.40
C ILE A 317 19.67 1.08 4.20
N LEU A 318 19.09 1.20 3.00
CA LEU A 318 19.82 1.20 1.73
C LEU A 318 20.20 2.62 1.29
N GLY A 319 19.46 3.63 1.75
CA GLY A 319 19.67 5.01 1.33
C GLY A 319 18.67 5.98 1.94
N GLU A 320 18.96 7.27 1.79
CA GLU A 320 18.01 8.34 2.04
C GLU A 320 18.05 9.31 0.85
N ILE A 321 16.87 9.76 0.42
CA ILE A 321 16.71 10.76 -0.63
C ILE A 321 16.05 12.03 -0.10
N SER A 322 16.36 13.14 -0.76
CA SER A 322 15.66 14.42 -0.63
C SER A 322 15.07 14.81 -1.99
N LEU A 323 13.83 15.30 -1.97
CA LEU A 323 13.12 15.73 -3.17
C LEU A 323 13.48 17.18 -3.46
N THR A 324 14.32 17.41 -4.48
CA THR A 324 14.81 18.74 -4.84
C THR A 324 13.95 19.40 -5.89
N ALA A 325 14.12 20.71 -6.04
CA ALA A 325 13.41 21.48 -7.05
C ALA A 325 13.80 21.04 -8.46
N SER A 326 12.83 21.02 -9.36
CA SER A 326 13.04 20.88 -10.80
C SER A 326 12.79 22.22 -11.50
N PHE A 327 12.73 22.22 -12.83
CA PHE A 327 12.47 23.44 -13.60
C PHE A 327 11.07 24.00 -13.32
N ASP A 328 10.09 23.12 -13.11
CA ASP A 328 8.67 23.46 -12.96
C ASP A 328 8.15 23.32 -11.52
N HIS A 329 8.89 22.64 -10.63
CA HIS A 329 8.39 22.29 -9.30
C HIS A 329 9.37 22.62 -8.17
N ALA A 330 8.82 23.10 -7.06
CA ALA A 330 9.58 23.37 -5.84
C ALA A 330 10.07 22.08 -5.15
N ALA A 331 11.11 22.22 -4.33
CA ALA A 331 11.59 21.13 -3.47
C ALA A 331 10.58 20.82 -2.35
N VAL A 332 10.63 19.59 -1.83
CA VAL A 332 9.82 19.19 -0.66
C VAL A 332 10.65 19.39 0.61
N ALA A 333 10.27 20.38 1.42
CA ALA A 333 10.97 20.70 2.67
C ALA A 333 10.42 19.93 3.89
N SER A 334 9.18 19.45 3.81
CA SER A 334 8.49 18.66 4.82
C SER A 334 7.40 17.83 4.14
N GLY A 335 7.02 16.70 4.74
CA GLY A 335 6.00 15.80 4.17
C GLY A 335 4.99 15.33 5.22
N GLY A 336 3.71 15.35 4.89
CA GLY A 336 2.63 14.83 5.73
C GLY A 336 2.07 13.49 5.28
N ALA A 337 2.32 13.10 4.03
CA ALA A 337 1.78 11.90 3.40
C ALA A 337 2.87 11.19 2.59
N LEU A 338 2.82 9.86 2.53
CA LEU A 338 3.63 9.05 1.64
C LEU A 338 2.72 8.08 0.89
N ALA A 339 2.96 7.92 -0.41
CA ALA A 339 2.52 6.74 -1.13
C ALA A 339 3.67 6.20 -1.96
N ALA A 340 3.71 4.88 -2.07
CA ALA A 340 4.69 4.18 -2.88
C ALA A 340 3.92 3.19 -3.74
N GLY A 341 4.14 3.26 -5.05
CA GLY A 341 3.49 2.39 -6.01
C GLY A 341 4.53 1.67 -6.85
N PHE A 342 4.34 0.37 -7.08
CA PHE A 342 5.31 -0.46 -7.81
C PHE A 342 4.87 -0.86 -9.22
N GLY A 343 3.66 -0.44 -9.63
CA GLY A 343 3.14 -0.64 -10.98
C GLY A 343 3.69 0.33 -12.01
N ASN A 344 3.16 0.24 -13.24
CA ASN A 344 3.40 1.22 -14.28
C ASN A 344 2.30 2.30 -14.22
N TYR A 345 2.70 3.56 -14.00
CA TYR A 345 1.78 4.70 -13.88
C TYR A 345 1.90 5.73 -15.01
N GLY A 346 2.65 5.42 -16.08
CA GLY A 346 2.89 6.35 -17.19
C GLY A 346 4.25 6.14 -17.85
N ALA A 347 4.64 7.02 -18.77
CA ALA A 347 5.92 6.87 -19.48
C ALA A 347 7.11 7.02 -18.52
N VAL A 348 7.03 7.98 -17.61
CA VAL A 348 8.12 8.29 -16.67
C VAL A 348 8.10 7.35 -15.45
N TYR A 349 6.92 6.87 -15.09
CA TYR A 349 6.66 6.05 -13.89
C TYR A 349 6.52 4.56 -14.20
N ARG A 350 7.27 4.08 -15.21
CA ARG A 350 7.17 2.70 -15.71
C ARG A 350 7.47 1.65 -14.64
N ASP A 351 8.42 1.97 -13.77
CA ASP A 351 8.93 1.08 -12.73
C ASP A 351 8.46 1.53 -11.35
N GLY A 352 7.30 2.18 -11.25
CA GLY A 352 6.77 2.68 -9.99
C GLY A 352 7.16 4.12 -9.67
N ALA A 353 6.58 4.61 -8.58
CA ALA A 353 6.62 6.00 -8.18
C ALA A 353 6.56 6.14 -6.66
N ILE A 354 7.09 7.25 -6.17
CA ILE A 354 6.90 7.72 -4.80
C ILE A 354 6.19 9.07 -4.87
N ALA A 355 5.12 9.21 -4.10
CA ALA A 355 4.42 10.46 -3.88
C ALA A 355 4.65 10.93 -2.45
N VAL A 356 5.06 12.19 -2.30
CA VAL A 356 5.15 12.86 -1.00
C VAL A 356 4.15 13.99 -0.97
N GLY A 357 3.18 13.87 -0.07
CA GLY A 357 2.25 14.94 0.23
C GLY A 357 2.91 15.99 1.12
N SER A 358 2.88 17.26 0.72
CA SER A 358 3.43 18.37 1.50
C SER A 358 2.45 19.52 1.65
N THR A 359 2.57 20.28 2.75
CA THR A 359 1.87 21.55 2.94
C THR A 359 2.92 22.63 3.17
N GLY A 360 3.06 23.51 2.19
CA GLY A 360 4.10 24.54 2.17
C GLY A 360 3.56 25.94 1.89
N ALA A 361 4.48 26.88 1.65
CA ALA A 361 4.13 28.26 1.27
C ALA A 361 3.28 28.32 -0.02
N ASP A 362 3.44 27.33 -0.90
CA ASP A 362 2.71 27.22 -2.16
C ASP A 362 1.39 26.43 -2.03
N GLY A 363 0.94 26.14 -0.80
CA GLY A 363 -0.25 25.32 -0.54
C GLY A 363 0.02 23.83 -0.42
N ALA A 364 -1.05 23.06 -0.22
CA ALA A 364 -1.00 21.60 -0.14
C ALA A 364 -0.86 21.00 -1.55
N ASN A 365 0.06 20.05 -1.70
CA ASN A 365 0.35 19.40 -2.98
C ASN A 365 0.90 17.99 -2.80
N VAL A 366 0.69 17.13 -3.80
CA VAL A 366 1.40 15.86 -3.93
C VAL A 366 2.54 16.02 -4.93
N SER A 367 3.78 15.83 -4.48
CA SER A 367 4.96 15.81 -5.35
C SER A 367 5.33 14.37 -5.68
N VAL A 368 5.57 14.06 -6.96
CA VAL A 368 5.81 12.69 -7.44
C VAL A 368 7.17 12.57 -8.11
N ILE A 369 7.89 11.50 -7.76
CA ILE A 369 9.16 11.11 -8.36
C ILE A 369 9.11 9.65 -8.82
N PRO A 370 9.79 9.29 -9.92
CA PRO A 370 9.81 7.92 -10.40
C PRO A 370 10.83 7.10 -9.63
N TRP A 371 10.52 5.83 -9.39
CA TRP A 371 11.39 4.92 -8.63
C TRP A 371 12.75 4.71 -9.31
N ASN A 372 12.81 4.70 -10.65
CA ASN A 372 14.08 4.54 -11.38
C ASN A 372 15.09 5.65 -11.04
N ALA A 373 14.64 6.89 -10.83
CA ALA A 373 15.50 7.99 -10.39
C ALA A 373 16.00 7.78 -8.96
N VAL A 374 15.16 7.23 -8.07
CA VAL A 374 15.56 6.85 -6.71
C VAL A 374 16.62 5.75 -6.74
N ALA A 375 16.34 4.68 -7.48
CA ALA A 375 17.23 3.53 -7.60
C ALA A 375 18.59 3.92 -8.19
N ASP A 376 18.61 4.71 -9.28
CA ASP A 376 19.84 5.23 -9.87
C ASP A 376 20.67 6.05 -8.87
N ARG A 377 20.02 6.96 -8.14
CA ARG A 377 20.70 7.84 -7.17
C ARG A 377 21.24 7.11 -5.95
N LEU A 378 20.61 6.01 -5.57
CA LEU A 378 21.05 5.16 -4.46
C LEU A 378 21.94 3.99 -4.91
N GLY A 379 22.18 3.83 -6.22
CA GLY A 379 22.92 2.70 -6.76
C GLY A 379 22.23 1.34 -6.55
N LEU A 380 20.90 1.33 -6.48
CA LEU A 380 20.08 0.12 -6.36
C LEU A 380 19.88 -0.54 -7.74
N PRO A 381 19.66 -1.86 -7.80
CA PRO A 381 19.38 -2.55 -9.05
C PRO A 381 18.15 -1.96 -9.77
N LEU A 382 18.36 -1.50 -11.00
CA LEU A 382 17.26 -1.17 -11.89
C LEU A 382 16.56 -2.47 -12.30
N SER A 383 15.26 -2.51 -12.07
CA SER A 383 14.45 -3.71 -12.25
C SER A 383 13.03 -3.31 -12.62
N ALA A 384 12.41 -4.14 -13.44
CA ALA A 384 11.03 -3.93 -13.85
C ALA A 384 10.11 -3.88 -12.62
N GLY A 385 9.14 -2.96 -12.65
CA GLY A 385 8.01 -2.98 -11.73
C GLY A 385 7.20 -4.28 -11.81
N VAL A 386 6.52 -4.62 -10.72
CA VAL A 386 5.53 -5.71 -10.71
C VAL A 386 4.18 -5.11 -11.09
N ALA A 387 3.41 -5.76 -11.97
CA ALA A 387 2.04 -5.32 -12.21
C ALA A 387 1.19 -5.58 -10.95
N PRO A 388 0.57 -4.58 -10.31
CA PRO A 388 -0.09 -4.76 -9.03
C PRO A 388 -1.36 -5.61 -9.10
N ARG A 389 -1.92 -5.78 -10.31
CA ARG A 389 -3.05 -6.68 -10.60
C ARG A 389 -2.60 -8.10 -10.99
N ASN A 390 -1.34 -8.26 -11.38
CA ASN A 390 -0.76 -9.54 -11.75
C ASN A 390 0.67 -9.68 -11.21
N LEU A 391 0.75 -10.22 -10.00
CA LEU A 391 2.00 -10.41 -9.29
C LEU A 391 2.81 -11.58 -9.87
N GLN A 392 2.14 -12.48 -10.59
CA GLN A 392 2.81 -13.55 -11.31
C GLN A 392 3.40 -13.00 -12.62
N PRO A 393 4.53 -13.54 -13.09
CA PRO A 393 5.00 -13.27 -14.43
C PRO A 393 3.96 -13.80 -15.41
N GLU A 394 3.51 -12.95 -16.33
CA GLU A 394 2.94 -13.49 -17.56
C GLU A 394 4.11 -14.07 -18.35
N GLU A 395 3.98 -15.30 -18.85
CA GLU A 395 4.79 -15.71 -20.00
C GLU A 395 4.40 -14.74 -21.12
N GLU A 396 5.21 -13.70 -21.33
CA GLU A 396 5.06 -12.86 -22.50
C GLU A 396 5.28 -13.77 -23.70
N ASP A 397 4.17 -14.15 -24.35
CA ASP A 397 4.21 -14.81 -25.64
C ASP A 397 4.99 -13.84 -26.53
N PRO A 398 6.22 -14.18 -26.96
CA PRO A 398 7.10 -13.21 -27.59
C PRO A 398 6.33 -12.61 -28.76
N PHE A 399 6.19 -11.28 -28.78
CA PHE A 399 5.57 -10.60 -29.91
C PHE A 399 6.34 -11.03 -31.16
N ALA A 400 5.81 -12.02 -31.88
CA ALA A 400 6.39 -12.50 -33.12
C ALA A 400 6.14 -11.41 -34.13
N VAL A 401 7.04 -10.43 -34.18
CA VAL A 401 7.09 -9.49 -35.28
C VAL A 401 7.57 -10.29 -36.48
N ASP A 402 6.63 -10.87 -37.22
CA ASP A 402 6.88 -11.50 -38.51
C ASP A 402 7.24 -10.41 -39.53
N ILE A 403 8.50 -9.96 -39.47
CA ILE A 403 9.07 -9.10 -40.49
C ILE A 403 9.43 -10.02 -41.66
N SER A 404 8.45 -10.29 -42.52
CA SER A 404 8.73 -10.91 -43.80
C SER A 404 9.78 -10.08 -44.54
N PRO A 405 10.97 -10.61 -44.84
CA PRO A 405 11.99 -9.87 -45.56
C PRO A 405 11.43 -9.49 -46.93
N THR A 406 11.42 -8.19 -47.22
CA THR A 406 11.04 -7.70 -48.54
C THR A 406 12.05 -8.26 -49.53
N GLN A 407 11.60 -9.13 -50.44
CA GLN A 407 12.47 -9.67 -51.48
C GLN A 407 12.95 -8.53 -52.40
N PRO A 408 14.25 -8.50 -52.77
CA PRO A 408 14.83 -7.46 -53.61
C PRO A 408 14.32 -7.47 -55.06
#